data_AF-A0A368G658-F1
#
_entry.id   AF-A0A368G658-F1
#
_cell.length_a   1.000
_cell.length_b   1.000
_cell.length_c   1.000
_cell.angle_alpha   90.00
_cell.angle_beta   90.00
_cell.angle_gamma   90.00
#
_symmetry.space_group_name_H-M   'P 1'
#
loop_
_entity.id
_entity.type
_entity.pdbx_description
1 polymer ?
#
loop_
_entity_poly.entity_id
_entity_poly.type
_entity_poly.pdbx_seq_one_letter_code
_entity_poly.pdbx_strand_id
1 'polypeptide(L)'
;MRKAYVMMFVNPDAAYYTLTLSVVALVESNGVTEDNGYYEFKLKYEKLFQWWHYWVAHSYIIYDAPKTLKIHRGCGIRLQTGQKYVLGCTSFSQCHFVKAYNSLTADEKKLVETQ
;
A
#
# COMPACT_ATOMS: atom_id res chain seq x y z
N MET A 1 -2.49 8.41 24.94
CA MET A 1 -1.58 7.91 23.88
C MET A 1 -1.69 6.40 23.83
N ARG A 2 -2.31 5.82 22.79
CA ARG A 2 -2.39 4.36 22.63
C ARG A 2 -1.22 3.91 21.75
N LYS A 3 -0.35 3.06 22.30
CA LYS A 3 0.76 2.43 21.58
C LYS A 3 0.17 1.39 20.62
N ALA A 4 0.28 1.61 19.31
CA ALA A 4 0.00 0.58 18.33
C ALA A 4 1.23 -0.34 18.23
N TYR A 5 1.07 -1.60 18.62
CA TYR A 5 2.06 -2.64 18.42
C TYR A 5 2.00 -3.11 16.96
N VAL A 6 3.13 -3.03 16.26
CA VAL A 6 3.27 -3.51 14.88
C VAL A 6 3.82 -4.93 14.91
N MET A 7 3.08 -5.87 14.31
CA MET A 7 3.51 -7.25 14.12
C MET A 7 4.62 -7.28 13.05
N MET A 8 5.83 -7.67 13.45
CA MET A 8 6.94 -7.99 12.55
C MET A 8 6.77 -9.43 12.07
N PHE A 9 6.57 -9.65 10.77
CA PHE A 9 6.81 -10.98 10.19
C PHE A 9 8.30 -11.06 9.86
N VAL A 10 9.09 -11.57 10.79
CA VAL A 10 10.46 -11.98 10.53
C VAL A 10 10.36 -13.28 9.72
N ASN A 11 10.82 -13.25 8.47
CA ASN A 11 10.93 -14.47 7.66
C ASN A 11 12.20 -15.22 8.10
N PRO A 12 12.09 -16.38 8.78
CA PRO A 12 13.26 -17.06 9.37
C PRO A 12 14.19 -17.69 8.31
N ASP A 13 13.76 -17.79 7.05
CA ASP A 13 14.50 -18.49 5.99
C ASP A 13 15.42 -17.57 5.15
N ALA A 14 15.43 -16.26 5.41
CA ALA A 14 16.29 -15.32 4.69
C ALA A 14 17.62 -15.12 5.43
N ALA A 15 18.72 -15.59 4.84
CA ALA A 15 20.09 -15.47 5.35
C ALA A 15 20.64 -14.02 5.48
N TYR A 16 19.79 -13.02 5.29
CA TYR A 16 20.07 -11.60 5.49
C TYR A 16 18.85 -10.96 6.15
N TYR A 17 19.06 -10.22 7.24
CA TYR A 17 18.04 -9.39 7.90
C TYR A 17 17.50 -8.34 6.91
N THR A 18 16.59 -8.74 6.04
CA THR A 18 15.86 -7.84 5.15
C THR A 18 14.76 -7.21 6.00
N LEU A 19 14.99 -5.98 6.44
CA LEU A 19 13.95 -5.12 7.03
C LEU A 19 12.86 -4.92 5.97
N THR A 20 11.84 -5.77 5.99
CA THR A 20 10.67 -5.65 5.11
C THR A 20 9.77 -4.56 5.66
N LEU A 21 9.82 -3.40 5.01
CA LEU A 21 8.98 -2.26 5.33
C LEU A 21 7.54 -2.54 4.89
N SER A 22 6.74 -3.08 5.81
CA SER A 22 5.30 -3.23 5.56
C SER A 22 4.61 -1.87 5.62
N VAL A 23 3.99 -1.47 4.51
CA VAL A 23 3.26 -0.22 4.35
C VAL A 23 1.81 -0.53 4.02
N VAL A 24 0.90 0.12 4.74
CA VAL A 24 -0.53 0.12 4.40
C VAL A 24 -0.93 1.55 4.05
N ALA A 25 -1.52 1.75 2.88
CA ALA A 25 -1.81 3.07 2.34
C ALA A 25 -3.17 3.12 1.66
N LEU A 26 -3.83 4.28 1.77
CA LEU A 26 -4.97 4.66 0.94
C LEU A 26 -4.45 5.42 -0.28
N VAL A 27 -4.83 4.93 -1.44
CA VAL A 27 -4.46 5.51 -2.72
C VAL A 27 -5.68 5.68 -3.61
N GLU A 28 -5.62 6.69 -4.46
CA GLU A 28 -6.54 6.89 -5.58
C GLU A 28 -5.82 6.49 -6.88
N SER A 29 -6.48 5.71 -7.74
CA SER A 29 -5.95 5.40 -9.06
C SER A 29 -6.27 6.54 -10.03
N ASN A 30 -5.24 7.17 -10.62
CA ASN A 30 -5.41 8.34 -11.50
C ASN A 30 -5.19 8.02 -12.99
N GLY A 31 -4.93 6.76 -13.32
CA GLY A 31 -4.74 6.34 -14.69
C GLY A 31 -4.06 4.98 -14.78
N VAL A 32 -4.08 4.39 -15.96
CA VAL A 32 -3.43 3.12 -16.26
C VAL A 32 -2.75 3.20 -17.61
N THR A 33 -1.53 2.68 -17.69
CA THR A 33 -0.84 2.37 -18.93
C THR A 33 -0.68 0.85 -19.02
N GLU A 34 -0.79 0.30 -20.22
CA GLU A 34 -0.56 -1.13 -20.45
C GLU A 34 0.77 -1.29 -21.17
N ASP A 35 1.68 -2.10 -20.62
CA ASP A 35 3.00 -2.37 -21.21
C ASP A 35 3.45 -3.80 -20.94
N ASN A 36 3.98 -4.49 -21.96
CA ASN A 36 4.70 -5.77 -21.84
C ASN A 36 4.08 -6.83 -20.91
N GLY A 37 2.74 -6.99 -20.89
CA GLY A 37 2.11 -7.98 -19.99
C GLY A 37 1.67 -7.44 -18.62
N TYR A 38 1.90 -6.17 -18.35
CA TYR A 38 1.59 -5.51 -17.09
C TYR A 38 0.61 -4.35 -17.26
N TYR A 39 -0.14 -4.10 -16.19
CA TYR A 39 -0.80 -2.82 -15.96
C TYR A 39 0.10 -1.96 -15.07
N GLU A 40 0.38 -0.74 -15.49
CA GLU A 40 1.05 0.27 -14.68
C GLU A 40 0.02 1.34 -14.29
N PHE A 41 -0.41 1.28 -13.03
CA PHE A 41 -1.39 2.21 -12.47
C PHE A 41 -0.69 3.42 -11.87
N LYS A 42 -1.14 4.62 -12.23
CA LYS A 42 -0.74 5.85 -11.55
C LYS A 42 -1.51 5.98 -10.25
N LEU A 43 -0.80 6.19 -9.15
CA LEU A 43 -1.36 6.27 -7.81
C LEU A 43 -1.13 7.65 -7.22
N LYS A 44 -2.16 8.16 -6.55
CA LYS A 44 -2.09 9.33 -5.67
C LYS A 44 -2.33 8.86 -4.24
N TYR A 45 -1.32 9.00 -3.40
CA TYR A 45 -1.39 8.61 -1.99
C TYR A 45 -2.17 9.68 -1.23
N GLU A 46 -3.21 9.26 -0.52
CA GLU A 46 -3.98 10.14 0.34
C GLU A 46 -3.54 10.02 1.80
N LYS A 47 -3.26 8.80 2.25
CA LYS A 47 -2.95 8.52 3.66
C LYS A 47 -2.15 7.24 3.82
N LEU A 48 -1.19 7.24 4.72
CA LEU A 48 -0.46 6.07 5.21
C LEU A 48 -1.02 5.68 6.58
N PHE A 49 -1.32 4.40 6.77
CA PHE A 49 -1.85 3.85 8.03
C PHE A 49 -0.77 3.13 8.84
N GLN A 50 0.32 2.72 8.21
CA GLN A 50 1.42 2.04 8.88
C GLN A 50 2.72 2.34 8.16
N TRP A 51 3.70 2.88 8.90
CA TRP A 51 5.07 3.06 8.45
C TRP A 51 6.05 2.88 9.61
N TRP A 52 7.27 2.41 9.32
CA TRP A 52 8.24 1.98 10.33
C TRP A 52 9.00 3.14 11.01
N HIS A 53 9.17 4.26 10.30
CA HIS A 53 9.97 5.38 10.79
C HIS A 53 9.11 6.47 11.48
N TYR A 54 8.96 6.37 12.80
CA TYR A 54 8.23 7.37 13.59
C TYR A 54 8.86 8.78 13.53
N TRP A 55 10.13 8.89 13.12
CA TRP A 55 10.86 10.16 13.00
C TRP A 55 10.73 10.84 11.64
N VAL A 56 10.14 10.19 10.63
CA VAL A 56 9.90 10.79 9.31
C VAL A 56 8.46 11.28 9.24
N ALA A 57 8.26 12.55 8.90
CA ALA A 57 6.92 13.08 8.77
C ALA A 57 6.18 12.41 7.59
N HIS A 58 4.89 12.17 7.79
CA HIS A 58 3.99 11.52 6.84
C HIS A 58 4.10 12.12 5.42
N SER A 59 4.20 13.45 5.32
CA SER A 59 4.32 14.17 4.05
C SER A 59 5.58 13.79 3.25
N TYR A 60 6.71 13.57 3.91
CA TYR A 60 7.95 13.16 3.24
C TYR A 60 7.84 11.73 2.69
N ILE A 61 7.23 10.82 3.46
CA ILE A 61 7.05 9.43 3.01
C ILE A 61 6.11 9.39 1.80
N ILE A 62 5.02 10.16 1.83
CA ILE A 62 4.11 10.29 0.67
C ILE A 62 4.84 10.90 -0.51
N TYR A 63 5.72 11.89 -0.31
CA TYR A 63 6.48 12.53 -1.38
C TYR A 63 7.40 11.53 -2.08
N ASP A 64 8.17 10.75 -1.32
CA ASP A 64 9.12 9.76 -1.86
C ASP A 64 8.46 8.45 -2.34
N ALA A 65 7.23 8.17 -1.93
CA ALA A 65 6.52 6.96 -2.33
C ALA A 65 6.39 6.86 -3.87
N PRO A 66 6.66 5.68 -4.48
CA PRO A 66 6.44 5.42 -5.89
C PRO A 66 5.03 5.78 -6.33
N LYS A 67 4.91 6.64 -7.35
CA LYS A 67 3.62 7.10 -7.89
C LYS A 67 3.03 6.12 -8.90
N THR A 68 3.68 4.98 -9.14
CA THR A 68 3.17 3.93 -10.01
C THR A 68 3.21 2.58 -9.32
N LEU A 69 2.20 1.75 -9.62
CA LEU A 69 2.11 0.37 -9.18
C LEU A 69 1.99 -0.52 -10.43
N LYS A 70 2.92 -1.46 -10.56
CA LYS A 70 2.94 -2.44 -11.64
C LYS A 70 2.32 -3.75 -11.18
N ILE A 71 1.32 -4.23 -11.91
CA ILE A 71 0.64 -5.50 -11.65
C ILE A 71 0.63 -6.32 -12.94
N HIS A 72 1.04 -7.58 -12.87
CA HIS A 72 0.98 -8.47 -14.02
C HIS A 72 -0.48 -8.73 -14.42
N ARG A 73 -0.79 -8.67 -15.72
CA ARG A 73 -2.17 -8.84 -16.22
C ARG A 73 -2.78 -10.20 -15.86
N GLY A 74 -1.94 -11.22 -15.75
CA GLY A 74 -2.35 -12.57 -15.32
C GLY A 74 -2.90 -12.64 -13.87
N CYS A 75 -2.69 -11.62 -13.03
CA CYS A 75 -3.25 -11.57 -11.69
C CYS A 75 -4.75 -11.23 -11.67
N GLY A 76 -5.34 -10.79 -12.79
CA GLY A 76 -6.77 -10.45 -12.88
C GLY A 76 -7.20 -9.21 -12.08
N ILE A 77 -6.25 -8.44 -11.54
CA ILE A 77 -6.53 -7.21 -10.79
C ILE A 77 -6.47 -6.01 -11.74
N ARG A 78 -7.55 -5.22 -11.78
CA ARG A 78 -7.61 -3.96 -12.53
C ARG A 78 -8.18 -2.85 -11.65
N LEU A 79 -7.37 -1.82 -11.39
CA LEU A 79 -7.83 -0.63 -10.65
C LEU A 79 -8.61 0.28 -11.60
N GLN A 80 -9.74 0.79 -11.14
CA GLN A 80 -10.55 1.74 -11.87
C GLN A 80 -10.08 3.16 -11.57
N THR A 81 -9.94 3.97 -12.61
CA THR A 81 -9.56 5.38 -12.47
C THR A 81 -10.60 6.15 -11.66
N GLY A 82 -10.14 7.00 -10.73
CA GLY A 82 -10.95 7.75 -9.77
C GLY A 82 -11.42 6.95 -8.56
N GLN A 83 -11.12 5.65 -8.48
CA GLN A 83 -11.46 4.85 -7.31
C GLN A 83 -10.33 4.82 -6.28
N LYS A 84 -10.75 4.74 -5.01
CA LYS A 84 -9.88 4.61 -3.86
C LYS A 84 -9.68 3.15 -3.47
N TYR A 85 -8.45 2.81 -3.13
CA TYR A 85 -8.03 1.48 -2.74
C TYR A 85 -7.15 1.54 -1.50
N VAL A 86 -7.29 0.55 -0.63
CA VAL A 86 -6.32 0.25 0.41
C VAL A 86 -5.34 -0.77 -0.15
N LEU A 87 -4.06 -0.41 -0.12
CA LEU A 87 -2.95 -1.26 -0.52
C LEU A 87 -2.18 -1.69 0.73
N GLY A 88 -1.81 -2.97 0.78
CA GLY A 88 -0.82 -3.46 1.75
C GLY A 88 0.35 -4.10 1.05
N CYS A 89 1.54 -3.58 1.31
CA CYS A 89 2.74 -3.93 0.57
C CYS A 89 3.91 -4.19 1.53
N THR A 90 4.77 -5.18 1.25
CA THR A 90 6.01 -5.45 2.02
C THR A 90 7.16 -4.51 1.63
N SER A 91 6.98 -3.82 0.51
CA SER A 91 7.73 -2.65 0.06
C SER A 91 6.80 -1.88 -0.88
N PHE A 92 7.08 -0.62 -1.19
CA PHE A 92 6.21 0.15 -2.09
C PHE A 92 5.99 -0.47 -3.49
N SER A 93 6.85 -1.40 -3.92
CA SER A 93 6.75 -2.09 -5.21
C SER A 93 6.20 -3.52 -5.12
N GLN A 94 6.07 -4.08 -3.91
CA GLN A 94 5.59 -5.44 -3.69
C GLN A 94 4.33 -5.44 -2.82
N CYS A 95 3.18 -5.31 -3.49
CA CYS A 95 1.88 -5.28 -2.85
C CYS A 95 1.25 -6.68 -2.80
N HIS A 96 0.79 -7.08 -1.61
CA HIS A 96 0.21 -8.40 -1.34
C HIS A 96 -1.31 -8.38 -1.38
N PHE A 97 -1.92 -7.24 -1.07
CA PHE A 97 -3.37 -7.09 -1.20
C PHE A 97 -3.77 -5.71 -1.71
N VAL A 98 -4.89 -5.72 -2.42
CA VAL A 98 -5.59 -4.55 -2.93
C VAL A 98 -7.05 -4.72 -2.59
N LYS A 99 -7.64 -3.74 -1.88
CA LYS A 99 -9.07 -3.75 -1.57
C LYS A 99 -9.71 -2.41 -1.91
N ALA A 100 -10.83 -2.41 -2.61
CA ALA A 100 -11.56 -1.19 -2.92
C ALA A 100 -12.09 -0.57 -1.62
N TYR A 101 -11.90 0.74 -1.42
CA TYR A 101 -12.32 1.43 -0.20
C TYR A 101 -13.81 1.25 0.09
N ASN A 102 -14.64 1.28 -0.95
CA ASN A 102 -16.09 1.11 -0.84
C ASN A 102 -16.50 -0.31 -0.43
N SER A 103 -15.62 -1.31 -0.62
CA SER A 103 -15.83 -2.70 -0.21
C SER A 103 -15.34 -3.03 1.21
N LEU A 104 -14.77 -2.04 1.92
CA LEU A 104 -14.38 -2.21 3.31
C LEU A 104 -15.61 -2.39 4.20
N THR A 105 -15.51 -3.35 5.11
CA THR A 105 -16.47 -3.54 6.21
C THR A 105 -16.44 -2.34 7.17
N ALA A 106 -17.44 -2.23 8.03
CA ALA A 106 -17.49 -1.15 9.03
C ALA A 106 -16.25 -1.15 9.95
N ASP A 107 -15.79 -2.33 10.37
CA ASP A 107 -14.61 -2.47 11.23
C ASP A 107 -13.31 -2.08 10.50
N GLU A 108 -13.17 -2.46 9.24
CA GLU A 108 -12.01 -2.07 8.43
C GLU A 108 -11.98 -0.56 8.16
N LYS A 109 -13.14 0.06 7.86
CA LYS A 109 -13.24 1.52 7.71
C LYS A 109 -12.82 2.22 8.99
N LYS A 110 -13.28 1.72 10.14
CA LYS A 110 -12.87 2.25 11.44
C LYS A 110 -11.36 2.20 11.63
N LEU A 111 -10.69 1.10 11.25
CA LEU A 111 -9.22 1.00 11.34
C LEU A 111 -8.50 2.04 10.46
N VAL A 112 -9.05 2.33 9.28
CA VAL A 112 -8.51 3.27 8.29
C VAL A 112 -8.78 4.74 8.68
N GLU A 113 -9.96 5.02 9.23
CA GLU A 113 -10.38 6.37 9.62
C GLU A 113 -9.77 6.83 10.96
N THR A 114 -9.53 5.91 11.89
CA THR A 114 -9.08 6.23 13.27
C THR A 114 -7.57 6.43 13.41
N GLN A 115 -6.77 6.04 12.41
CA GLN A 115 -5.30 6.23 12.37
C GLN A 115 -4.89 7.67 12.09
#